data_AF-A0A0M8MDL0-F1
#
_entry.id   AF-A0A0M8MDL0-F1
#
_cell.length_a   1.000
_cell.length_b   1.000
_cell.length_c   1.000
_cell.angle_alpha   90.00
_cell.angle_beta   90.00
_cell.angle_gamma   90.00
#
_symmetry.space_group_name_H-M   'P 1'
#
loop_
_entity.id
_entity.type
_entity.pdbx_description
1 polymer ?
#
loop_
_entity_poly.entity_id
_entity_poly.type
_entity_poly.pdbx_seq_one_letter_code
_entity_poly.pdbx_strand_id
1 'polypeptide(L)' 'MLSILAGEMTIAEAARREKVSEQSIGRWKADFLEAGKTSLAAGKNGPSTREQQLEAEVAELTQALGEAAVEIRV' A
#
# COMPACT_ATOMS: atom_id res chain seq x y z
N MET A 1 -16.14 -13.55 2.98
CA MET A 1 -15.41 -12.69 3.95
C MET A 1 -15.63 -11.21 3.69
N LEU A 2 -15.29 -10.67 2.51
CA LEU A 2 -15.52 -9.23 2.22
C LEU A 2 -17.00 -8.81 2.24
N SER A 3 -17.93 -9.70 1.89
CA SER A 3 -19.38 -9.48 2.04
C SER A 3 -19.82 -9.18 3.48
N ILE A 4 -19.03 -9.59 4.50
CA ILE A 4 -19.28 -9.21 5.91
C ILE A 4 -18.99 -7.73 6.14
N LEU A 5 -17.97 -7.19 5.47
CA LEU A 5 -17.62 -5.78 5.52
C LEU A 5 -18.61 -4.93 4.72
N ALA A 6 -19.10 -5.46 3.59
CA ALA A 6 -20.14 -4.83 2.78
C ALA A 6 -21.54 -4.88 3.43
N GLY A 7 -21.72 -5.65 4.51
CA GLY A 7 -23.01 -5.81 5.19
C GLY A 7 -23.98 -6.79 4.50
N GLU A 8 -23.55 -7.45 3.43
CA GLU A 8 -24.32 -8.42 2.66
C GLU A 8 -24.41 -9.80 3.34
N MET A 9 -23.55 -10.07 4.32
CA MET A 9 -23.51 -11.32 5.07
C MET A 9 -23.19 -11.03 6.54
N THR A 10 -23.95 -11.64 7.45
CA THR A 10 -23.69 -11.51 8.88
C THR A 10 -22.50 -12.37 9.33
N ILE A 11 -21.94 -12.05 10.50
CA ILE A 11 -20.88 -12.85 11.13
C ILE A 11 -21.37 -14.28 11.43
N ALA A 12 -22.61 -14.42 11.90
CA ALA A 12 -23.21 -15.71 12.21
C ALA A 12 -23.39 -16.60 10.97
N GLU A 13 -23.86 -16.02 9.86
CA GLU A 13 -23.96 -16.75 8.58
C GLU A 13 -22.60 -17.20 8.08
N ALA A 14 -21.58 -16.33 8.16
CA ALA A 14 -20.22 -16.65 7.79
C ALA A 14 -19.63 -17.79 8.64
N ALA A 15 -19.81 -17.72 9.96
CA ALA A 15 -19.33 -18.73 10.91
C ALA A 15 -19.92 -20.12 10.61
N ARG A 16 -21.22 -20.19 10.34
CA ARG A 16 -21.90 -21.46 9.97
C ARG A 16 -21.40 -22.02 8.64
N ARG A 17 -21.29 -21.16 7.61
CA ARG A 17 -20.85 -21.55 6.26
C ARG A 17 -19.42 -22.09 6.28
N GLU A 18 -18.54 -21.41 7.01
CA GLU A 18 -17.10 -21.73 7.06
C GLU A 18 -16.75 -22.70 8.20
N LYS A 19 -17.73 -23.13 9.01
CA LYS A 19 -17.59 -24.06 10.14
C LYS A 19 -16.54 -23.59 11.17
N VAL A 20 -16.51 -22.29 11.45
CA VAL A 20 -15.65 -21.68 12.46
C VAL A 20 -16.49 -20.91 13.47
N SER A 21 -15.89 -20.50 14.58
CA SER A 21 -16.61 -19.72 15.59
C SER A 21 -16.90 -18.30 15.11
N GLU A 22 -18.03 -17.72 15.56
CA GLU A 22 -18.34 -16.30 15.33
C GLU A 22 -17.26 -15.39 15.92
N GLN A 23 -16.63 -15.79 17.03
CA GLN A 23 -15.52 -15.08 17.64
C GLN A 23 -14.31 -14.98 16.70
N SER A 24 -13.95 -16.08 16.03
CA SER A 24 -12.84 -16.11 15.07
C SER A 24 -13.09 -15.17 13.88
N ILE A 25 -14.33 -15.14 13.37
CA ILE A 25 -14.73 -14.23 12.29
C ILE A 25 -14.75 -12.77 12.78
N GLY A 26 -15.25 -12.53 14.00
CA GLY A 26 -15.25 -11.20 14.61
C GLY A 26 -13.84 -10.66 14.82
N ARG A 27 -12.91 -11.51 15.27
CA ARG A 27 -11.47 -11.19 15.40
C ARG A 27 -10.88 -10.81 14.05
N TRP A 28 -11.10 -11.63 13.02
CA TRP A 28 -10.64 -11.32 11.66
C TRP A 28 -11.15 -9.97 11.17
N LYS A 29 -12.44 -9.67 11.37
CA LYS A 29 -13.04 -8.39 10.96
C LYS A 29 -12.35 -7.21 11.64
N ALA A 30 -12.10 -7.32 12.95
CA ALA A 30 -11.41 -6.28 13.71
C ALA A 30 -9.98 -6.09 13.19
N ASP A 31 -9.20 -7.17 13.09
CA ASP A 31 -7.81 -7.13 12.64
C ASP A 31 -7.69 -6.55 11.21
N PHE A 32 -8.59 -6.93 10.30
CA PHE A 32 -8.64 -6.39 8.94
C PHE A 32 -8.92 -4.89 8.91
N LEU A 33 -9.89 -4.41 9.69
CA LEU A 33 -10.25 -2.99 9.72
C LEU A 33 -9.14 -2.15 10.35
N GLU A 34 -8.50 -2.63 11.42
CA GLU A 34 -7.38 -1.93 12.04
C GLU A 34 -6.17 -1.86 11.12
N ALA A 35 -5.81 -2.97 10.46
CA ALA A 35 -4.75 -2.98 9.45
C ALA A 35 -5.05 -2.04 8.28
N GLY A 36 -6.30 -2.04 7.79
CA GLY A 36 -6.76 -1.16 6.71
C GLY A 36 -6.64 0.33 7.09
N LYS A 37 -7.13 0.71 8.28
CA LYS A 37 -6.99 2.09 8.79
C LYS A 37 -5.53 2.49 8.92
N THR A 38 -4.70 1.60 9.46
CA THR A 38 -3.26 1.83 9.64
C THR A 38 -2.58 2.07 8.30
N SER A 39 -2.86 1.24 7.30
CA SER A 39 -2.30 1.41 5.95
C SER A 39 -2.79 2.67 5.26
N LEU A 40 -4.05 3.07 5.44
CA LEU A 40 -4.58 4.30 4.86
C LEU A 40 -3.98 5.54 5.54
N ALA A 41 -3.81 5.52 6.86
CA ALA A 41 -3.18 6.59 7.62
C ALA A 41 -1.69 6.74 7.30
N ALA A 42 -0.99 5.61 7.08
CA ALA A 42 0.41 5.61 6.67
C ALA A 42 0.62 6.14 5.23
N GLY A 43 -0.42 6.15 4.40
CA GLY A 43 -0.33 6.52 2.99
C GLY A 43 0.34 5.44 2.13
N LYS A 44 0.65 5.75 0.86
CA LYS A 44 1.42 4.83 0.01
C LYS A 44 2.83 4.68 0.60
N ASN A 45 3.26 3.44 0.84
CA ASN A 45 4.61 3.14 1.30
C ASN A 45 5.64 3.53 0.23
N GLY A 46 6.28 4.69 0.43
CA GLY A 46 7.43 5.14 -0.35
C GLY A 46 7.14 5.48 -1.82
N PRO A 47 8.16 6.02 -2.52
CA PRO A 47 8.06 6.26 -3.95
C PRO A 47 7.85 4.92 -4.68
N SER A 48 6.92 4.92 -5.63
CA SER A 48 6.74 3.83 -6.58
C SER A 48 8.04 3.52 -7.31
N THR A 49 8.17 2.31 -7.84
CA THR A 49 9.32 1.93 -8.67
C THR A 49 9.57 2.93 -9.80
N ARG A 50 8.51 3.53 -10.36
CA ARG A 50 8.62 4.58 -11.37
C ARG A 50 9.19 5.88 -10.81
N GLU A 51 8.73 6.31 -9.64
CA GLU A 51 9.28 7.51 -8.98
C GLU A 51 10.77 7.32 -8.65
N GLN A 52 11.17 6.13 -8.18
CA GLN A 52 12.60 5.81 -7.93
C GLN A 52 13.44 5.83 -9.21
N GLN A 53 12.90 5.30 -10.32
CA GLN A 53 13.58 5.34 -11.63
C GLN A 53 13.76 6.77 -12.12
N LEU A 54 12.72 7.61 -11.98
CA LEU A 54 12.79 9.01 -12.35
C LEU A 54 13.78 9.79 -11.47
N GLU A 55 13.83 9.51 -10.17
CA GLU A 55 14.82 10.12 -9.26
C GLU A 55 16.25 9.77 -9.68
N ALA A 56 16.50 8.52 -10.08
CA ALA A 56 17.80 8.08 -10.59
C ALA A 56 18.16 8.78 -11.92
N GLU A 57 17.20 8.87 -12.85
CA GLU A 57 17.40 9.54 -14.14
C GLU A 57 17.67 11.04 -13.96
N VAL A 58 16.94 11.71 -13.05
CA VAL A 58 17.18 13.12 -12.72
C VAL A 58 18.57 13.33 -12.14
N ALA A 59 19.04 12.42 -11.28
CA ALA A 59 20.39 12.49 -10.72
C ALA A 59 21.47 12.34 -11.81
N GLU A 60 21.31 11.38 -12.72
CA GLU A 60 22.22 11.15 -13.84
C GLU A 60 22.27 12.35 -14.80
N LEU A 61 21.10 12.86 -15.20
CA LEU A 61 20.99 14.02 -16.08
C LEU A 61 21.60 15.29 -15.44
N THR A 62 21.40 15.47 -14.13
CA THR A 62 21.96 16.61 -13.39
C THR A 62 23.49 16.55 -13.38
N GLN A 63 24.06 15.36 -13.20
CA GLN A 63 25.51 15.17 -13.26
C GLN A 63 26.05 15.46 -14.67
N ALA A 64 25.47 14.86 -15.71
CA ALA A 64 25.90 15.07 -17.09
C ALA A 64 25.83 16.54 -17.52
N LEU A 65 24.78 17.25 -17.09
CA LEU A 65 24.65 18.69 -17.35
C LEU A 65 25.77 19.50 -16.66
N GLY A 66 26.15 19.12 -15.44
CA GLY A 66 27.26 19.72 -14.72
C GLY A 66 28.59 19.53 -15.43
N GLU A 67 28.87 18.32 -15.91
CA GLU A 67 30.07 17.99 -16.67
C GLU A 67 30.15 18.78 -17.99
N ALA A 68 29.07 18.80 -18.77
CA ALA A 68 29.02 19.58 -20.01
C ALA A 68 29.19 21.09 -19.77
N ALA A 69 28.62 21.62 -18.69
CA ALA A 69 28.77 23.03 -18.34
C ALA A 69 30.20 23.41 -17.94
N VAL A 70 30.98 22.46 -17.40
CA VAL A 70 32.41 22.64 -17.13
C VAL A 70 33.21 22.64 -18.44
N GLU A 71 32.98 21.69 -19.34
CA GLU A 71 33.66 21.63 -20.64
C GLU A 71 33.50 22.90 -21.49
N ILE A 72 32.32 23.52 -21.47
CA ILE A 72 32.06 24.79 -22.19
C ILE A 72 32.89 25.96 -21.66
N ARG A 73 33.37 25.90 -20.41
CA ARG A 73 34.09 27.00 -19.75
C ARG A 73 35.61 26.93 -19.86
N VAL A 74 36.17 25.87 -20.45
CA VAL A 74 37.62 25.65 -20.64
C VAL A 74 38.03 26.05 -22.06
#